data_AF-A0A3M1MCK4-F1
#
_entry.id   AF-A0A3M1MCK4-F1
#
_cell.length_a   1.000
_cell.length_b   1.000
_cell.length_c   1.000
_cell.angle_alpha   90.00
_cell.angle_beta   90.00
_cell.angle_gamma   90.00
#
_symmetry.space_group_name_H-M   'P 1'
#
loop_
_entity.id
_entity.type
_entity.pdbx_description
1 polymer ?
#
loop_
_entity_poly.entity_id
_entity_poly.type
_entity_poly.pdbx_seq_one_letter_code
_entity_poly.pdbx_strand_id
1 'polypeptide(L)'
;MPHQLCEFHAIKELTKAVLRTVARIRKELAATKPKLGRGRPSTVAARKTARRRTRIHQKVGELFKHRHLFVRHDLTPTQRRTIQYIARGRPELRTLRDIMDEVYRLFDRRCRTDTALEKLAKLRRRVRRFKKVGKTLQKLFSPNLEKSLTFLDDKLLPSTSNAVERGYRRHRKMQKTVYRVRTQQNINRRIALDMQREERTQQRAKTTTTLHTARLRKAA
;
A
#
# COMPACT_ATOMS: atom_id res chain seq x y z
N MET A 1 -11.31 0.16 19.31
CA MET A 1 -10.63 1.36 18.79
C MET A 1 -10.52 1.24 17.27
N PRO A 2 -11.11 2.15 16.49
CA PRO A 2 -10.89 2.18 15.05
C PRO A 2 -9.40 2.35 14.76
N HIS A 3 -8.91 1.65 13.75
CA HIS A 3 -7.49 1.68 13.37
C HIS A 3 -7.10 3.08 12.89
N GLN A 4 -5.98 3.62 13.39
CA GLN A 4 -5.48 4.90 12.92
C GLN A 4 -4.99 4.77 11.48
N LEU A 5 -5.59 5.54 10.58
CA LEU A 5 -5.24 5.53 9.16
C LEU A 5 -4.03 6.44 8.95
N CYS A 6 -2.97 5.88 8.37
CA CYS A 6 -1.76 6.61 7.98
C CYS A 6 -1.53 6.38 6.48
N GLU A 7 -0.53 7.04 5.92
CA GLU A 7 -0.08 6.86 4.53
C GLU A 7 0.00 5.38 4.15
N PHE A 8 0.64 4.55 4.99
CA PHE A 8 0.80 3.12 4.72
C PHE A 8 -0.55 2.41 4.55
N HIS A 9 -1.57 2.78 5.35
CA HIS A 9 -2.91 2.23 5.21
C HIS A 9 -3.57 2.67 3.90
N ALA A 10 -3.44 3.95 3.53
CA ALA A 10 -3.96 4.45 2.26
C ALA A 10 -3.31 3.73 1.07
N ILE A 11 -1.98 3.65 1.03
CA ILE A 11 -1.21 2.98 -0.03
C ILE A 11 -1.54 1.49 -0.09
N LYS A 12 -1.63 0.80 1.07
CA LYS A 12 -1.98 -0.62 1.13
C LYS A 12 -3.36 -0.91 0.54
N GLU A 13 -4.35 -0.10 0.87
CA GLU A 13 -5.72 -0.29 0.36
C GLU A 13 -5.79 -0.01 -1.14
N LEU A 14 -5.12 1.04 -1.63
CA LEU A 14 -5.02 1.34 -3.06
C LEU A 14 -4.26 0.26 -3.83
N THR A 15 -3.16 -0.25 -3.26
CA THR A 15 -2.39 -1.37 -3.81
C THR A 15 -3.27 -2.60 -4.01
N LYS A 16 -4.07 -2.97 -3.01
CA LYS A 16 -5.03 -4.09 -3.13
C LYS A 16 -6.06 -3.83 -4.22
N ALA A 17 -6.58 -2.61 -4.32
CA ALA A 17 -7.57 -2.24 -5.33
C ALA A 17 -7.01 -2.34 -6.75
N VAL A 18 -5.78 -1.87 -6.98
CA VAL A 18 -5.07 -2.01 -8.26
C VAL A 18 -4.85 -3.48 -8.60
N LEU A 19 -4.32 -4.28 -7.67
CA LEU A 19 -4.09 -5.72 -7.90
C LEU A 19 -5.38 -6.49 -8.21
N ARG A 20 -6.47 -6.19 -7.50
CA ARG A 20 -7.80 -6.77 -7.80
C ARG A 20 -8.26 -6.39 -9.21
N THR A 21 -8.02 -5.15 -9.62
CA THR A 21 -8.38 -4.69 -10.97
C THR A 21 -7.55 -5.39 -12.04
N VAL A 22 -6.24 -5.54 -11.85
CA VAL A 22 -5.35 -6.31 -12.73
C VAL A 22 -5.82 -7.77 -12.82
N ALA A 23 -6.17 -8.38 -11.69
CA ALA A 23 -6.69 -9.74 -11.65
C ALA A 23 -8.01 -9.89 -12.42
N ARG A 24 -8.91 -8.90 -12.34
CA ARG A 24 -10.14 -8.86 -13.14
C ARG A 24 -9.84 -8.76 -14.63
N ILE A 25 -9.00 -7.81 -15.06
CA ILE A 25 -8.60 -7.64 -16.46
C ILE A 25 -7.98 -8.93 -17.01
N ARG A 26 -7.16 -9.61 -16.20
CA ARG A 26 -6.58 -10.91 -16.56
C ARG A 26 -7.66 -11.98 -16.77
N LYS A 27 -8.68 -12.04 -15.91
CA LYS A 27 -9.82 -12.98 -16.05
C LYS A 27 -10.62 -12.68 -17.31
N GLU A 28 -10.94 -11.40 -17.56
CA GLU A 28 -11.63 -10.96 -18.78
C GLU A 28 -10.83 -11.34 -20.04
N LEU A 29 -9.51 -11.11 -20.03
CA LEU A 29 -8.64 -11.53 -21.12
C LEU A 29 -8.63 -13.05 -21.31
N ALA A 30 -8.58 -13.82 -20.22
CA ALA A 30 -8.62 -15.28 -20.30
C ALA A 30 -9.94 -15.80 -20.87
N ALA A 31 -11.07 -15.15 -20.58
CA ALA A 31 -12.37 -15.48 -21.13
C ALA A 31 -12.46 -15.27 -22.66
N THR A 32 -11.68 -14.35 -23.23
CA THR A 32 -11.61 -14.13 -24.68
C THR A 32 -10.82 -15.18 -25.46
N LYS A 33 -10.25 -16.20 -24.78
CA LYS A 33 -9.51 -17.27 -25.46
C LYS A 33 -10.47 -18.06 -26.38
N PRO A 34 -10.16 -18.18 -27.68
CA PRO A 34 -11.00 -18.97 -28.57
C PRO A 34 -10.94 -20.47 -28.20
N LYS A 35 -12.08 -21.14 -28.32
CA LYS A 35 -12.18 -22.60 -28.24
C LYS A 35 -11.52 -23.21 -29.49
N LEU A 36 -10.81 -24.32 -29.31
CA LEU A 36 -10.20 -25.07 -30.42
C LEU A 36 -10.85 -26.44 -30.49
N GLY A 37 -11.06 -26.94 -31.70
CA GLY A 37 -11.42 -28.33 -31.93
C GLY A 37 -10.27 -29.29 -31.57
N ARG A 38 -10.58 -30.58 -31.55
CA ARG A 38 -9.59 -31.64 -31.33
C ARG A 38 -8.72 -31.82 -32.58
N GLY A 39 -7.43 -32.13 -32.39
CA GLY A 39 -6.49 -32.41 -33.48
C GLY A 39 -5.65 -31.23 -33.95
N ARG A 40 -4.76 -31.48 -34.93
CA ARG A 40 -3.83 -30.49 -35.48
C ARG A 40 -4.57 -29.49 -36.39
N PRO A 41 -4.34 -28.17 -36.27
CA PRO A 41 -5.00 -27.18 -37.13
C PRO A 41 -4.53 -27.29 -38.58
N SER A 42 -5.38 -27.85 -39.44
CA SER A 42 -5.12 -28.06 -40.87
C SER A 42 -5.35 -26.80 -41.71
N THR A 43 -6.44 -26.06 -41.45
CA THR A 43 -6.82 -24.86 -42.22
C THR A 43 -6.12 -23.58 -41.78
N VAL A 44 -6.00 -22.61 -42.69
CA VAL A 44 -5.42 -21.28 -42.39
C VAL A 44 -6.19 -20.58 -41.25
N ALA A 45 -7.53 -20.67 -41.26
CA ALA A 45 -8.38 -20.10 -40.21
C ALA A 45 -8.12 -20.78 -38.84
N ALA A 46 -8.04 -22.11 -38.80
CA ALA A 46 -7.72 -22.86 -37.58
C ALA A 46 -6.33 -22.51 -37.04
N ARG A 47 -5.33 -22.35 -37.92
CA ARG A 47 -3.97 -21.91 -37.55
C ARG A 47 -3.97 -20.50 -36.97
N LYS A 48 -4.72 -19.55 -37.56
CA LYS A 48 -4.87 -18.18 -37.03
C LYS A 48 -5.51 -18.19 -35.63
N THR A 49 -6.56 -18.98 -35.43
CA THR A 49 -7.24 -19.12 -34.12
C THR A 49 -6.33 -19.75 -33.06
N ALA A 50 -5.57 -20.78 -33.43
CA ALA A 50 -4.59 -21.41 -32.53
C ALA A 50 -3.50 -20.41 -32.11
N ARG A 51 -2.93 -19.65 -33.06
CA ARG A 51 -1.96 -18.58 -32.77
C ARG A 51 -2.55 -17.52 -31.84
N ARG A 52 -3.79 -17.08 -32.09
CA ARG A 52 -4.50 -16.12 -31.21
C ARG A 52 -4.65 -16.67 -29.79
N ARG A 53 -5.03 -17.93 -29.63
CA ARG A 53 -5.13 -18.59 -28.32
C ARG A 53 -3.79 -18.58 -27.58
N THR A 54 -2.70 -18.94 -28.26
CA THR A 54 -1.35 -18.94 -27.68
C THR A 54 -0.93 -17.54 -27.23
N ARG A 55 -1.16 -16.50 -28.05
CA ARG A 55 -0.86 -15.11 -27.67
C ARG A 55 -1.64 -14.68 -26.43
N ILE A 56 -2.94 -14.98 -26.38
CA ILE A 56 -3.77 -14.64 -25.20
C ILE A 56 -3.29 -15.43 -23.97
N HIS A 57 -2.93 -16.70 -24.13
CA HIS A 57 -2.38 -17.51 -23.04
C HIS A 57 -1.08 -16.93 -22.47
N GLN A 58 -0.11 -16.63 -23.34
CA GLN A 58 1.14 -15.98 -22.95
C GLN A 58 0.87 -14.67 -22.22
N LYS A 59 0.00 -13.81 -22.77
CA LYS A 59 -0.31 -12.52 -22.16
C LYS A 59 -0.98 -12.62 -20.79
N VAL A 60 -1.84 -13.62 -20.58
CA VAL A 60 -2.43 -13.93 -19.26
C VAL A 60 -1.34 -14.36 -18.27
N GLY A 61 -0.39 -15.18 -18.71
CA GLY A 61 0.76 -15.60 -17.90
C GLY A 61 1.67 -14.43 -17.52
N GLU A 62 2.04 -13.60 -18.50
CA GLU A 62 2.85 -12.39 -18.30
C GLU A 62 2.19 -11.41 -17.32
N LEU A 63 0.88 -11.17 -17.46
CA LEU A 63 0.13 -10.34 -16.51
C LEU A 63 0.17 -10.89 -15.09
N PHE A 64 0.08 -12.22 -14.93
CA PHE A 64 0.17 -12.83 -13.62
C PHE A 64 1.58 -12.71 -13.03
N LYS A 65 2.62 -13.03 -13.81
CA LYS A 65 4.02 -12.97 -13.41
C LYS A 65 4.43 -11.56 -12.97
N HIS A 66 4.08 -10.55 -13.77
CA HIS A 66 4.51 -9.17 -13.58
C HIS A 66 3.48 -8.29 -12.86
N ARG A 67 2.43 -8.86 -12.26
CA ARG A 67 1.38 -8.11 -11.53
C ARG A 67 1.92 -7.15 -10.46
N HIS A 68 3.03 -7.53 -9.81
CA HIS A 68 3.66 -6.75 -8.75
C HIS A 68 4.27 -5.43 -9.28
N LEU A 69 4.63 -5.36 -10.57
CA LEU A 69 5.16 -4.15 -11.19
C LEU A 69 4.09 -3.04 -11.33
N PHE A 70 2.80 -3.38 -11.27
CA PHE A 70 1.71 -2.39 -11.28
C PHE A 70 1.60 -1.61 -9.96
N VAL A 71 2.19 -2.13 -8.88
CA VAL A 71 2.09 -1.56 -7.53
C VAL A 71 3.44 -1.31 -6.88
N ARG A 72 4.54 -1.51 -7.62
CA ARG A 72 5.88 -1.22 -7.12
C ARG A 72 6.12 0.29 -7.24
N HIS A 73 6.67 0.88 -6.17
CA HIS A 73 7.01 2.31 -6.10
C HIS A 73 7.97 2.69 -7.22
N ASP A 74 9.21 2.18 -7.14
CA ASP A 74 10.24 2.49 -8.13
C ASP A 74 10.39 1.35 -9.14
N LEU A 75 10.36 1.73 -10.42
CA LEU A 75 10.59 0.82 -11.54
C LEU A 75 11.92 1.12 -12.21
N THR A 76 12.70 0.07 -12.46
CA THR A 76 13.87 0.18 -13.35
C THR A 76 13.43 0.46 -14.79
N PRO A 77 14.32 0.98 -15.66
CA PRO A 77 14.01 1.16 -17.07
C PRO A 77 13.56 -0.13 -17.77
N THR A 78 14.10 -1.29 -17.37
CA THR A 78 13.69 -2.60 -17.88
C THR A 78 12.29 -2.97 -17.43
N GLN A 79 11.95 -2.76 -16.15
CA GLN A 79 10.60 -3.02 -15.63
C GLN A 79 9.54 -2.11 -16.28
N ARG A 80 9.87 -0.84 -16.55
CA ARG A 80 8.97 0.06 -17.30
C ARG A 80 8.70 -0.45 -18.70
N ARG A 81 9.74 -0.92 -19.41
CA ARG A 81 9.60 -1.56 -20.73
C ARG A 81 8.72 -2.81 -20.65
N THR A 82 8.89 -3.65 -19.62
CA THR A 82 8.01 -4.81 -19.37
C THR A 82 6.55 -4.40 -19.21
N ILE A 83 6.25 -3.39 -18.39
CA ILE A 83 4.87 -2.88 -18.23
C ILE A 83 4.31 -2.36 -19.55
N GLN A 84 5.06 -1.55 -20.29
CA GLN A 84 4.63 -1.03 -21.59
C GLN A 84 4.29 -2.15 -22.56
N TYR A 85 5.13 -3.19 -22.64
CA TYR A 85 4.90 -4.37 -23.48
C TYR A 85 3.63 -5.12 -23.08
N ILE A 86 3.46 -5.42 -21.79
CA ILE A 86 2.29 -6.15 -21.27
C ILE A 86 1.00 -5.34 -21.47
N ALA A 87 1.06 -4.01 -21.32
CA ALA A 87 -0.07 -3.11 -21.48
C ALA A 87 -0.48 -2.84 -22.94
N ARG A 88 0.31 -3.26 -23.95
CA ARG A 88 -0.04 -3.04 -25.38
C ARG A 88 -1.45 -3.57 -25.70
N GLY A 89 -2.29 -2.76 -26.36
CA GLY A 89 -3.67 -3.14 -26.70
C GLY A 89 -4.63 -3.25 -25.50
N ARG A 90 -4.22 -2.78 -24.31
CA ARG A 90 -5.02 -2.72 -23.08
C ARG A 90 -4.75 -1.40 -22.35
N PRO A 91 -5.29 -0.27 -22.83
CA PRO A 91 -5.00 1.05 -22.25
C PRO A 91 -5.40 1.13 -20.77
N GLU A 92 -6.39 0.36 -20.31
CA GLU A 92 -6.75 0.30 -18.89
C GLU A 92 -5.59 -0.11 -17.96
N LEU A 93 -4.67 -0.95 -18.42
CA LEU A 93 -3.51 -1.38 -17.63
C LEU A 93 -2.49 -0.25 -17.47
N ARG A 94 -2.26 0.54 -18.53
CA ARG A 94 -1.39 1.71 -18.47
C ARG A 94 -1.96 2.75 -17.50
N THR A 95 -3.25 3.03 -17.62
CA THR A 95 -3.95 3.95 -16.70
C THR A 95 -3.84 3.51 -15.24
N LEU A 96 -3.97 2.21 -14.95
CA LEU A 96 -3.79 1.70 -13.58
C LEU A 96 -2.38 1.94 -13.05
N ARG A 97 -1.34 1.76 -13.88
CA ARG A 97 0.03 2.04 -13.45
C ARG A 97 0.24 3.53 -13.22
N ASP A 98 -0.21 4.37 -14.15
CA ASP A 98 -0.07 5.83 -14.02
C ASP A 98 -0.77 6.35 -12.75
N ILE A 99 -1.95 5.81 -12.43
CA ILE A 99 -2.67 6.14 -11.19
C ILE A 99 -1.83 5.78 -9.96
N MET A 100 -1.20 4.60 -9.95
CA MET A 100 -0.35 4.21 -8.82
C MET A 100 0.89 5.12 -8.69
N ASP A 101 1.48 5.58 -9.80
CA ASP A 101 2.56 6.58 -9.77
C ASP A 101 2.09 7.91 -9.19
N GLU A 102 0.89 8.38 -9.58
CA GLU A 102 0.30 9.59 -9.01
C GLU A 102 0.01 9.44 -7.51
N VAL A 103 -0.48 8.27 -7.07
CA VAL A 103 -0.73 7.98 -5.65
C VAL A 103 0.55 8.10 -4.83
N TYR A 104 1.66 7.52 -5.30
CA TYR A 104 2.94 7.66 -4.60
C TYR A 104 3.42 9.12 -4.57
N ARG A 105 3.19 9.89 -5.63
CA ARG A 105 3.52 11.32 -5.68
C ARG A 105 2.65 12.21 -4.77
N LEU A 106 1.51 11.72 -4.27
CA LEU A 106 0.72 12.45 -3.27
C LEU A 106 1.44 12.51 -1.92
N PHE A 107 2.21 11.47 -1.60
CA PHE A 107 2.93 11.32 -0.34
C PHE A 107 4.44 11.58 -0.47
N ASP A 108 4.87 12.24 -1.54
CA ASP A 108 6.26 12.66 -1.67
C ASP A 108 6.59 13.65 -0.55
N ARG A 109 7.71 13.44 0.16
CA ARG A 109 8.22 14.30 1.23
C ARG A 109 8.37 15.78 0.84
N ARG A 110 8.47 16.07 -0.46
CA ARG A 110 8.57 17.45 -0.99
C ARG A 110 7.22 18.10 -1.22
N CYS A 111 6.13 17.33 -1.12
CA CYS A 111 4.80 17.79 -1.44
C CYS A 111 4.16 18.46 -0.22
N ARG A 112 3.74 19.71 -0.39
CA ARG A 112 2.96 20.44 0.61
C ARG A 112 1.52 19.94 0.66
N THR A 113 0.84 20.14 1.80
CA THR A 113 -0.56 19.73 2.00
C THR A 113 -1.46 20.25 0.87
N ASP A 114 -1.42 21.55 0.59
CA ASP A 114 -2.25 22.17 -0.45
C ASP A 114 -1.97 21.57 -1.84
N THR A 115 -0.69 21.38 -2.17
CA THR A 115 -0.28 20.77 -3.43
C THR A 115 -0.73 19.31 -3.54
N ALA A 116 -0.67 18.56 -2.44
CA ALA A 116 -1.11 17.17 -2.40
C ALA A 116 -2.62 17.07 -2.60
N LEU A 117 -3.40 17.96 -1.99
CA LEU A 117 -4.85 18.05 -2.17
C LEU A 117 -5.23 18.43 -3.61
N GLU A 118 -4.51 19.37 -4.23
CA GLU A 118 -4.73 19.74 -5.62
C GLU A 118 -4.40 18.58 -6.58
N LYS A 119 -3.28 17.87 -6.35
CA LYS A 119 -2.92 16.65 -7.09
C LYS A 119 -3.99 15.58 -6.91
N LEU A 120 -4.50 15.38 -5.69
CA LEU A 120 -5.58 14.43 -5.42
C LEU A 120 -6.86 14.80 -6.18
N ALA A 121 -7.22 16.08 -6.23
CA ALA A 121 -8.37 16.56 -7.01
C ALA A 121 -8.19 16.32 -8.51
N LYS A 122 -6.99 16.56 -9.06
CA LYS A 122 -6.62 16.24 -10.46
C LYS A 122 -6.74 14.73 -10.73
N LEU A 123 -6.18 13.89 -9.87
CA LEU A 123 -6.25 12.43 -9.96
C LEU A 123 -7.72 11.94 -9.89
N ARG A 124 -8.51 12.43 -8.93
CA ARG A 124 -9.95 12.13 -8.80
C ARG A 124 -10.71 12.47 -10.08
N ARG A 125 -10.48 13.65 -10.69
CA ARG A 125 -11.08 14.04 -11.98
C ARG A 125 -10.68 13.10 -13.12
N ARG A 126 -9.39 12.75 -13.22
CA ARG A 126 -8.89 11.80 -14.24
C ARG A 126 -9.56 10.44 -14.10
N VAL A 127 -9.62 9.90 -12.88
CA VAL A 127 -10.19 8.57 -12.58
C VAL A 127 -11.69 8.51 -12.88
N ARG A 128 -12.44 9.58 -12.63
CA ARG A 128 -13.88 9.67 -12.97
C ARG A 128 -14.17 9.43 -14.46
N ARG A 129 -13.27 9.87 -15.35
CA ARG A 129 -13.42 9.66 -16.80
C ARG A 129 -13.35 8.17 -17.17
N PHE A 130 -12.65 7.36 -16.40
CA PHE A 130 -12.51 5.93 -16.64
C PHE A 130 -13.53 5.11 -15.83
N LYS A 131 -14.80 5.09 -16.24
CA LYS A 131 -15.92 4.46 -15.49
C LYS A 131 -15.61 3.05 -14.95
N LYS A 132 -14.96 2.17 -15.74
CA LYS A 132 -14.61 0.80 -15.34
C LYS A 132 -13.52 0.71 -14.26
N VAL A 133 -12.61 1.67 -14.23
CA VAL A 133 -11.48 1.77 -13.28
C VAL A 133 -11.87 2.59 -12.05
N GLY A 134 -12.68 3.64 -12.22
CA GLY A 134 -13.18 4.46 -11.12
C GLY A 134 -13.97 3.65 -10.08
N LYS A 135 -14.82 2.72 -10.53
CA LYS A 135 -15.55 1.81 -9.62
C LYS A 135 -14.63 0.95 -8.75
N THR A 136 -13.47 0.53 -9.26
CA THR A 136 -12.53 -0.28 -8.48
C THR A 136 -11.62 0.55 -7.58
N LEU A 137 -11.45 1.84 -7.89
CA LEU A 137 -10.61 2.78 -7.15
C LEU A 137 -11.41 3.78 -6.29
N GLN A 138 -12.58 3.37 -5.79
CA GLN A 138 -13.42 4.23 -4.94
C GLN A 138 -12.70 4.76 -3.70
N LYS A 139 -11.65 4.07 -3.25
CA LYS A 139 -10.81 4.52 -2.13
C LYS A 139 -10.09 5.85 -2.40
N LEU A 140 -9.86 6.23 -3.66
CA LEU A 140 -9.34 7.56 -4.01
C LEU A 140 -10.32 8.68 -3.64
N PHE A 141 -11.62 8.39 -3.56
CA PHE A 141 -12.67 9.34 -3.19
C PHE A 141 -13.01 9.28 -1.70
N SER A 142 -12.28 8.47 -0.92
CA SER A 142 -12.50 8.41 0.53
C SER A 142 -12.05 9.72 1.19
N PRO A 143 -12.82 10.24 2.17
CA PRO A 143 -12.36 11.36 3.00
C PRO A 143 -11.10 11.01 3.80
N ASN A 144 -10.86 9.71 4.06
CA ASN A 144 -9.68 9.28 4.81
C ASN A 144 -8.38 9.50 4.03
N LEU A 145 -8.41 9.43 2.69
CA LEU A 145 -7.25 9.75 1.88
C LEU A 145 -6.93 11.25 1.98
N GLU A 146 -7.96 12.10 2.00
CA GLU A 146 -7.80 13.53 2.16
C GLU A 146 -7.20 13.88 3.53
N LYS A 147 -7.78 13.30 4.60
CA LYS A 147 -7.27 13.42 5.97
C LYS A 147 -5.81 12.96 6.10
N SER A 148 -5.40 11.93 5.36
CA SER A 148 -4.01 11.47 5.38
C SER A 148 -3.03 12.45 4.73
N LEU A 149 -3.51 13.40 3.93
CA LEU A 149 -2.67 14.42 3.28
C LEU A 149 -2.65 15.76 4.05
N THR A 150 -3.60 16.00 4.96
CA THR A 150 -3.75 17.29 5.68
C THR A 150 -2.54 17.67 6.54
N PHE A 151 -1.76 16.70 7.00
CA PHE A 151 -0.63 16.90 7.93
C PHE A 151 0.74 16.64 7.28
N LEU A 152 0.86 16.74 5.95
CA LEU A 152 2.15 16.54 5.28
C LEU A 152 3.18 17.63 5.62
N ASP A 153 2.71 18.86 5.83
CA ASP A 153 3.55 20.02 6.15
C ASP A 153 3.86 20.20 7.65
N ASP A 154 3.31 19.33 8.50
CA ASP A 154 3.49 19.45 9.95
C ASP A 154 4.93 19.07 10.34
N LYS A 155 5.64 20.02 10.97
CA LYS A 155 7.02 19.85 11.46
C LYS A 155 7.08 19.43 12.92
N LEU A 156 5.98 19.51 13.67
CA LEU A 156 5.92 19.22 15.11
C LEU A 156 6.01 17.72 15.37
N LEU A 157 5.48 16.90 14.47
CA LEU A 157 5.44 15.45 14.62
C LEU A 157 6.02 14.74 13.38
N PRO A 158 6.81 13.67 13.56
CA PRO A 158 7.26 12.88 12.42
C PRO A 158 6.06 12.20 11.74
N SER A 159 6.07 12.09 10.41
CA SER A 159 5.04 11.42 9.58
C SER A 159 4.90 9.89 9.82
N THR A 160 5.49 9.36 10.89
CA THR A 160 5.45 7.94 11.23
C THR A 160 4.51 7.69 12.41
N SER A 161 3.66 6.68 12.31
CA SER A 161 2.90 6.18 13.47
C SER A 161 3.75 5.33 14.42
N ASN A 162 5.07 5.26 14.23
CA ASN A 162 5.95 4.35 14.98
C ASN A 162 5.94 4.60 16.49
N ALA A 163 5.75 5.84 16.92
CA ALA A 163 5.62 6.16 18.35
C ALA A 163 4.33 5.55 18.92
N VAL A 164 3.20 5.80 18.25
CA VAL A 164 1.88 5.25 18.62
C VAL A 164 1.89 3.72 18.56
N GLU A 165 2.37 3.13 17.46
CA GLU A 165 2.43 1.68 17.26
C GLU A 165 3.36 0.99 18.28
N ARG A 166 4.45 1.64 18.69
CA ARG A 166 5.31 1.14 19.78
C ARG A 166 4.55 1.12 21.10
N GLY A 167 3.83 2.20 21.45
CA GLY A 167 2.97 2.24 22.63
C GLY A 167 1.92 1.13 22.61
N TYR A 168 1.17 1.01 21.49
CA TYR A 168 0.15 -0.04 21.32
C TYR A 168 0.73 -1.46 21.38
N ARG A 169 1.91 -1.70 20.81
CA ARG A 169 2.57 -3.01 20.90
C ARG A 169 3.01 -3.30 22.33
N ARG A 170 3.59 -2.33 23.04
CA ARG A 170 4.01 -2.46 24.44
C ARG A 170 2.82 -2.76 25.34
N HIS A 171 1.74 -2.00 25.22
CA HIS A 171 0.51 -2.26 25.96
C HIS A 171 -0.04 -3.67 25.66
N ARG A 172 -0.14 -4.06 24.37
CA ARG A 172 -0.57 -5.42 23.99
C ARG A 172 0.34 -6.52 24.57
N LYS A 173 1.66 -6.32 24.56
CA LYS A 173 2.63 -7.25 25.17
C LYS A 173 2.42 -7.38 26.67
N MET A 174 2.27 -6.25 27.38
CA MET A 174 2.00 -6.24 28.82
C MET A 174 0.68 -6.94 29.17
N GLN A 175 -0.34 -6.77 28.34
CA GLN A 175 -1.67 -7.36 28.54
C GLN A 175 -1.81 -8.80 28.02
N LYS A 176 -0.81 -9.33 27.30
CA LYS A 176 -0.92 -10.62 26.59
C LYS A 176 -1.22 -11.78 27.54
N THR A 177 -0.76 -11.75 28.79
CA THR A 177 -0.97 -12.83 29.77
C THR A 177 -2.10 -12.51 30.76
N VAL A 178 -2.69 -11.32 30.68
CA VAL A 178 -3.69 -10.83 31.65
C VAL A 178 -5.09 -10.91 31.03
N TYR A 179 -5.73 -12.07 31.22
CA TYR A 179 -7.08 -12.34 30.70
C TYR A 179 -8.17 -12.33 31.78
N ARG A 180 -7.94 -13.01 32.92
CA ARG A 180 -8.99 -13.24 33.94
C ARG A 180 -9.42 -11.98 34.70
N VAL A 181 -8.53 -11.00 34.84
CA VAL A 181 -8.76 -9.78 35.63
C VAL A 181 -8.91 -8.51 34.76
N ARG A 182 -9.28 -8.68 33.48
CA ARG A 182 -9.39 -7.58 32.52
C ARG A 182 -10.73 -6.85 32.68
N THR A 183 -10.81 -5.99 33.69
CA THR A 183 -11.90 -5.01 33.86
C THR A 183 -11.50 -3.66 33.26
N GLN A 184 -12.48 -2.80 32.97
CA GLN A 184 -12.21 -1.45 32.43
C GLN A 184 -11.31 -0.64 33.37
N GLN A 185 -11.54 -0.72 34.68
CA GLN A 185 -10.71 -0.07 35.70
C GLN A 185 -9.26 -0.55 35.65
N ASN A 186 -9.03 -1.86 35.52
CA ASN A 186 -7.69 -2.43 35.43
C ASN A 186 -6.99 -2.05 34.12
N ILE A 187 -7.72 -1.96 33.00
CA ILE A 187 -7.18 -1.44 31.74
C ILE A 187 -6.73 0.02 31.92
N ASN A 188 -7.59 0.88 32.48
CA ASN A 188 -7.27 2.30 32.69
C ASN A 188 -6.01 2.47 33.56
N ARG A 189 -5.94 1.76 34.69
CA ARG A 189 -4.76 1.77 35.57
C ARG A 189 -3.49 1.33 34.86
N ARG A 190 -3.57 0.30 34.01
CA ARG A 190 -2.42 -0.22 33.25
C ARG A 190 -1.96 0.75 32.17
N ILE A 191 -2.89 1.44 31.51
CA ILE A 191 -2.56 2.52 30.58
C ILE A 191 -1.86 3.67 31.33
N ALA A 192 -2.39 4.09 32.48
CA ALA A 192 -1.79 5.16 33.29
C ALA A 192 -0.35 4.82 33.72
N LEU A 193 -0.09 3.58 34.15
CA LEU A 193 1.27 3.12 34.46
C LEU A 193 2.20 3.12 33.25
N ASP A 194 1.71 2.76 32.06
CA ASP A 194 2.53 2.81 30.83
C ASP A 194 2.83 4.26 30.43
N MET A 195 1.86 5.18 30.55
CA MET A 195 2.06 6.62 30.32
C MET A 195 3.09 7.22 31.28
N GLN A 196 2.98 6.93 32.58
CA GLN A 196 3.94 7.38 33.59
C GLN A 196 5.36 6.84 33.31
N ARG A 197 5.46 5.59 32.82
CA ARG A 197 6.73 5.01 32.40
C ARG A 197 7.31 5.74 31.19
N GLU A 198 6.48 6.11 30.22
CA GLU A 198 6.90 6.86 29.03
C GLU A 198 7.39 8.27 29.37
N GLU A 199 6.67 8.99 30.22
CA GLU A 199 7.05 10.31 30.75
C GLU A 199 8.46 10.28 31.36
N ARG A 200 8.75 9.25 32.16
CA ARG A 200 10.06 9.08 32.83
C ARG A 200 11.18 8.54 31.92
N THR A 201 10.94 8.36 30.62
CA THR A 201 11.91 7.72 29.71
C THR A 201 13.23 8.50 29.64
N GLN A 202 13.17 9.83 29.54
CA GLN A 202 14.35 10.67 29.41
C GLN A 202 15.20 10.64 30.69
N GLN A 203 14.56 10.77 31.86
CA GLN A 203 15.24 10.68 33.15
C GLN A 203 15.90 9.31 33.31
N ARG A 204 15.19 8.22 33.00
CA ARG A 204 15.75 6.86 33.06
C ARG A 204 16.95 6.69 32.14
N ALA A 205 16.90 7.24 30.92
CA ALA A 205 18.03 7.18 29.99
C ALA A 205 19.26 7.91 30.57
N LYS A 206 19.07 9.12 31.11
CA LYS A 206 20.12 9.86 31.81
C LYS A 206 20.70 9.07 32.99
N THR A 207 19.85 8.53 33.85
CA THR A 207 20.27 7.70 35.00
C THR A 207 21.08 6.48 34.54
N THR A 208 20.61 5.74 33.53
CA THR A 208 21.32 4.59 32.98
C THR A 208 22.70 4.99 32.45
N THR A 209 22.79 6.07 31.67
CA THR A 209 24.08 6.58 31.17
C THR A 209 25.02 6.93 32.32
N THR A 210 24.55 7.69 33.32
CA THR A 210 25.36 8.07 34.49
C THR A 210 25.86 6.83 35.24
N LEU A 211 25.01 5.83 35.46
CA LEU A 211 25.40 4.58 36.13
C LEU A 211 26.45 3.80 35.33
N HIS A 212 26.33 3.74 34.00
CA HIS A 212 27.34 3.10 33.15
C HIS A 212 28.68 3.84 33.21
N THR A 213 28.68 5.17 33.11
CA THR A 213 29.91 5.97 33.22
C THR A 213 30.57 5.81 34.59
N ALA A 214 29.79 5.79 35.67
CA ALA A 214 30.31 5.57 37.02
C ALA A 214 30.91 4.17 37.21
N ARG A 215 30.32 3.14 36.60
CA ARG A 215 30.87 1.77 36.62
C ARG A 215 32.20 1.67 35.89
N LEU A 216 32.32 2.30 34.72
CA LEU A 216 33.58 2.32 33.96
C LEU A 216 34.70 3.03 34.72
N ARG A 217 34.38 4.14 35.41
CA ARG A 217 35.36 4.88 36.23
C ARG A 217 35.83 4.14 37.48
N LYS A 218 35.03 3.19 38.00
CA LYS A 218 35.39 2.39 39.18
C LYS A 218 36.20 1.14 38.82
N ALA A 219 36.28 0.80 37.54
CA ALA A 219 37.02 -0.35 37.01
C ALA A 219 38.40 0.02 36.44
N ALA A 220 38.74 1.32 36.42
CA ALA A 220 40.06 1.87 36.10
C ALA A 220 40.72 2.33 37.40
#